data_AF-A0A429TLP4-F1
#
_entry.id   AF-A0A429TLP4-F1
#
_cell.length_a   1.000
_cell.length_b   1.000
_cell.length_c   1.000
_cell.angle_alpha   90.00
_cell.angle_beta   90.00
_cell.angle_gamma   90.00
#
_symmetry.space_group_name_H-M   'P 1'
#
loop_
_entity.id
_entity.type
_entity.pdbx_description
1 polymer ?
#
loop_
_entity_poly.entity_id
_entity_poly.type
_entity_poly.pdbx_seq_one_letter_code
_entity_poly.pdbx_strand_id
1 'polypeptide(L)' 'MKINELKVGDRVRVTGHDTRGWNVTREGHLVAEPKPVKAQWNLKRVDAVRLHVDEDPTAGPTRQNFVTVLPSTRVEELDA' A
#
# COMPACT_ATOMS: atom_id res chain seq x y z
N MET A 1 1.56 -12.40 1.21
CA MET A 1 2.61 -11.96 0.26
C MET A 1 3.55 -10.93 0.89
N LYS A 2 4.84 -10.91 0.51
CA LYS A 2 5.76 -9.81 0.91
C LYS A 2 5.63 -8.64 -0.06
N ILE A 3 5.93 -7.43 0.41
CA ILE A 3 5.82 -6.21 -0.42
C ILE A 3 6.71 -6.25 -1.67
N ASN A 4 7.90 -6.88 -1.58
CA ASN A 4 8.83 -6.98 -2.71
C ASN A 4 8.41 -8.01 -3.78
N GLU A 5 7.37 -8.79 -3.53
CA GLU A 5 6.82 -9.76 -4.48
C GLU A 5 5.64 -9.18 -5.27
N LEU A 6 5.06 -8.06 -4.80
CA LEU A 6 3.87 -7.42 -5.36
C LEU A 6 4.12 -6.90 -6.77
N LYS A 7 3.13 -7.08 -7.64
CA LYS A 7 3.09 -6.58 -9.01
C LYS A 7 1.83 -5.77 -9.26
N VAL A 8 1.93 -4.83 -10.20
CA VAL A 8 0.74 -4.11 -10.68
C VAL A 8 -0.28 -5.10 -11.23
N GLY A 9 -1.53 -4.96 -10.80
CA GLY A 9 -2.64 -5.87 -11.11
C GLY A 9 -2.95 -6.88 -10.01
N ASP A 10 -2.04 -7.14 -9.05
CA ASP A 10 -2.31 -8.08 -7.96
C ASP A 10 -3.47 -7.60 -7.11
N ARG A 11 -4.43 -8.49 -6.82
CA ARG A 11 -5.57 -8.18 -5.95
C ARG A 11 -5.22 -8.46 -4.50
N VAL A 12 -5.25 -7.40 -3.69
CA VAL A 12 -4.70 -7.39 -2.35
C VAL A 12 -5.62 -6.73 -1.33
N ARG A 13 -5.47 -7.13 -0.08
CA ARG A 13 -5.94 -6.41 1.10
C ARG A 13 -4.75 -6.02 1.96
N VAL A 14 -4.67 -4.74 2.32
CA VAL A 14 -3.57 -4.19 3.10
C VAL A 14 -4.04 -3.16 4.09
N THR A 15 -3.52 -3.23 5.32
CA THR A 15 -3.75 -2.24 6.37
C THR A 15 -2.47 -1.44 6.61
N GLY A 16 -2.58 -0.12 6.60
CA GLY A 16 -1.47 0.81 6.82
C GLY A 16 -1.98 2.21 7.12
N HIS A 17 -1.16 3.22 6.84
CA HIS A 17 -1.49 4.62 7.11
C HIS A 17 -1.82 5.42 5.86
N ASP A 18 -2.78 6.34 5.96
CA ASP A 18 -3.07 7.37 4.96
C ASP A 18 -2.12 8.60 5.08
N THR A 19 -2.46 9.72 4.43
CA THR A 19 -1.60 10.94 4.41
C THR A 19 -1.61 11.67 5.73
N ARG A 20 -2.62 11.38 6.55
CA ARG A 20 -2.86 11.99 7.85
C ARG A 20 -2.37 11.09 8.98
N GLY A 21 -1.86 9.90 8.66
CA GLY A 21 -1.37 8.92 9.63
C GLY A 21 -2.47 8.06 10.25
N TRP A 22 -3.68 8.05 9.67
CA TRP A 22 -4.76 7.19 10.14
C TRP A 22 -4.62 5.78 9.61
N ASN A 23 -4.94 4.80 10.46
CA ASN A 23 -5.08 3.41 10.03
C ASN A 23 -6.20 3.30 8.99
N VAL A 24 -5.85 2.80 7.82
CA VAL A 24 -6.77 2.51 6.72
C VAL A 24 -6.53 1.09 6.23
N THR A 25 -7.61 0.40 5.89
CA THR A 25 -7.55 -0.85 5.15
C THR A 25 -7.98 -0.56 3.72
N ARG A 26 -7.18 -0.99 2.75
CA ARG A 26 -7.49 -0.89 1.33
C ARG A 26 -7.59 -2.30 0.76
N GLU A 27 -8.60 -2.50 -0.06
CA GLU A 27 -8.90 -3.74 -0.75
C GLU A 27 -9.10 -3.40 -2.23
N GLY A 28 -8.48 -4.17 -3.13
CA GLY A 28 -8.54 -3.92 -4.57
C GLY A 28 -7.27 -4.36 -5.29
N HIS A 29 -7.07 -3.86 -6.49
CA HIS A 29 -5.90 -4.12 -7.33
C HIS A 29 -4.79 -3.14 -7.03
N LEU A 30 -3.55 -3.61 -7.06
CA LEU A 30 -2.39 -2.74 -7.04
C LEU A 30 -2.30 -1.99 -8.38
N VAL A 31 -2.55 -0.68 -8.39
CA VAL A 31 -2.61 0.12 -9.63
C VAL A 31 -1.29 0.81 -9.98
N ALA A 32 -0.27 0.69 -9.13
CA ALA A 32 1.05 1.26 -9.36
C ALA A 32 2.13 0.48 -8.61
N GLU A 33 3.33 0.49 -9.16
CA GLU A 33 4.50 -0.14 -8.53
C GLU A 33 4.70 0.34 -7.09
N PRO A 34 5.03 -0.56 -6.15
CA PRO A 34 5.34 -0.20 -4.77
C PRO A 34 6.46 0.85 -4.71
N LYS A 35 6.18 2.00 -4.11
CA LYS A 35 7.12 3.13 -4.07
C LYS A 35 7.81 3.23 -2.71
N PRO A 36 9.14 3.09 -2.64
CA PRO A 36 9.89 3.39 -1.42
C PRO A 36 9.74 4.85 -1.02
N VAL A 37 9.46 5.11 0.25
CA VAL A 37 9.30 6.46 0.81
C VAL A 37 9.90 6.55 2.20
N LYS A 38 10.24 7.76 2.63
CA LYS A 38 10.49 8.05 4.06
C LYS A 38 9.18 8.56 4.66
N ALA A 39 8.74 7.92 5.74
CA ALA A 39 7.54 8.31 6.48
C ALA A 39 7.88 8.64 7.94
N GLN A 40 7.04 9.44 8.59
CA GLN A 40 7.12 9.62 10.03
C GLN A 40 6.22 8.58 10.71
N TRP A 41 6.80 7.81 11.63
CA TRP A 41 6.11 6.77 12.37
C TRP A 41 6.59 6.82 13.82
N ASN A 42 5.67 6.95 14.79
CA ASN A 42 6.01 7.10 16.21
C ASN A 42 7.10 8.17 16.45
N LEU A 43 6.92 9.35 15.84
CA LEU A 43 7.84 10.50 15.89
C LEU A 43 9.24 10.26 15.27
N LYS A 44 9.51 9.09 14.68
CA LYS A 44 10.77 8.77 14.02
C LYS A 44 10.60 8.74 12.51
N ARG A 45 11.64 9.16 11.78
CA ARG A 45 11.71 8.93 10.32
C ARG A 45 12.11 7.48 10.07
N VAL A 46 11.30 6.75 9.31
CA VAL A 46 11.51 5.35 8.97
C VAL A 46 11.39 5.12 7.47
N ASP A 47 11.99 4.03 7.00
CA ASP A 47 11.72 3.49 5.68
C ASP A 47 10.32 2.87 5.65
N ALA A 48 9.58 3.21 4.60
CA ALA A 48 8.23 2.73 4.36
C ALA A 48 8.01 2.53 2.86
N VAL A 49 6.90 1.88 2.53
CA VAL A 49 6.49 1.65 1.15
C VAL A 49 5.09 2.22 0.97
N ARG A 50 4.91 2.96 -0.11
CA ARG A 50 3.60 3.46 -0.55
C ARG A 50 3.05 2.56 -1.62
N LEU A 51 1.85 2.05 -1.38
CA LEU A 51 1.05 1.29 -2.32
C LEU A 51 -0.13 2.15 -2.77
N HIS A 52 -0.68 1.86 -3.95
CA HIS A 52 -1.95 2.41 -4.43
C HIS A 52 -2.85 1.24 -4.79
N VAL A 53 -3.98 1.15 -4.12
CA VAL A 53 -4.91 0.01 -4.18
C VAL A 53 -6.31 0.55 -4.47
N ASP A 54 -6.86 0.13 -5.61
CA ASP A 54 -8.14 0.62 -6.12
C ASP A 54 -9.02 -0.55 -6.58
N GLU A 55 -10.34 -0.39 -6.53
CA GLU A 55 -11.25 -1.42 -7.05
C GLU A 55 -11.12 -1.54 -8.56
N ASP A 56 -10.96 -0.40 -9.26
CA ASP A 56 -10.72 -0.35 -10.71
C ASP A 56 -9.22 -0.59 -11.02
N PRO A 57 -8.85 -1.70 -11.69
CA PRO A 57 -7.45 -2.00 -12.02
C PRO A 57 -6.83 -1.02 -13.03
N THR A 58 -7.65 -0.21 -13.70
CA THR A 58 -7.19 0.81 -14.66
C THR A 58 -7.05 2.20 -14.03
N ALA A 59 -7.44 2.36 -12.76
CA ALA A 59 -7.32 3.62 -12.05
C ALA A 59 -5.86 4.07 -11.90
N GLY A 60 -5.65 5.39 -11.87
CA GLY A 60 -4.32 5.95 -11.58
C GLY A 60 -4.02 6.01 -10.08
N PRO A 61 -2.73 6.17 -9.69
CA PRO A 61 -2.37 6.42 -8.30
C PRO A 61 -2.88 7.80 -7.84
N THR A 62 -3.65 7.84 -6.76
CA THR A 62 -4.21 9.06 -6.16
C THR A 62 -3.99 9.11 -4.65
N ARG A 63 -4.28 10.27 -4.03
CA ARG A 63 -4.29 10.39 -2.56
C ARG A 63 -5.43 9.64 -1.89
N GLN A 64 -6.43 9.17 -2.64
CA GLN A 64 -7.57 8.46 -2.07
C GLN A 64 -7.34 6.95 -2.03
N ASN A 65 -6.56 6.41 -2.97
CA ASN A 65 -6.29 4.98 -3.08
C ASN A 65 -4.91 4.58 -2.53
N PHE A 66 -4.13 5.52 -1.99
CA PHE A 66 -2.85 5.16 -1.41
C PHE A 66 -2.94 4.66 0.03
N VAL A 67 -1.96 3.83 0.39
CA VAL A 67 -1.70 3.35 1.75
C VAL A 67 -0.19 3.23 1.94
N THR A 68 0.31 3.67 3.09
CA THR A 68 1.73 3.58 3.45
C THR A 68 1.91 2.50 4.52
N VAL A 69 2.82 1.57 4.27
CA VAL A 69 3.09 0.42 5.13
C VAL A 69 4.58 0.33 5.45
N LEU A 70 4.92 -0.39 6.51
CA LEU A 70 6.31 -0.71 6.80
C LEU A 70 6.79 -1.80 5.82
N PRO A 71 8.10 -1.86 5.47
CA PRO A 71 8.62 -2.85 4.53
C PRO A 71 8.42 -4.31 4.99
N SER A 72 8.27 -4.53 6.29
CA SER A 72 8.01 -5.84 6.89
C SER A 72 6.54 -6.21 6.94
N THR A 73 5.62 -5.31 6.58
CA THR A 73 4.18 -5.56 6.57
C THR A 73 3.85 -6.68 5.57
N ARG A 74 3.06 -7.65 6.01
CA ARG A 74 2.49 -8.67 5.12
C ARG A 74 1.24 -8.14 4.47
N VAL A 75 1.09 -8.41 3.19
CA VAL A 75 -0.10 -8.10 2.40
C VAL A 75 -0.88 -9.40 2.19
N GLU A 76 -2.20 -9.34 2.34
CA GLU A 76 -3.10 -10.44 2.06
C GLU A 76 -3.44 -10.42 0.57
N GLU A 77 -3.29 -11.56 -0.10
CA GLU A 77 -3.63 -11.76 -1.51
C GLU A 77 -5.02 -12.38 -1.56
N LEU A 78 -5.90 -11.88 -2.42
CA LEU A 78 -7.32 -12.24 -2.41
C LEU A 78 -7.73 -13.20 -3.54
N ASP A 79 -6.87 -13.42 -4.53
CA ASP A 79 -7.16 -14.27 -5.71
C ASP A 79 -6.28 -15.53 -5.77
N ALA A 80 -5.90 -16.08 -4.61
CA ALA A 80 -5.18 -17.37 -4.54
C ALA A 80 -6.08 -18.57 -4.89
#